data_AF-A0A2W6TZB7-F1
#
_entry.id   AF-A0A2W6TZB7-F1
#
_cell.length_a   1.000
_cell.length_b   1.000
_cell.length_c   1.000
_cell.angle_alpha   90.00
_cell.angle_beta   90.00
_cell.angle_gamma   90.00
#
_symmetry.space_group_name_H-M   'P 1'
#
loop_
_entity.id
_entity.type
_entity.pdbx_description
1 polymer ?
#
loop_
_entity_poly.entity_id
_entity_poly.type
_entity_poly.pdbx_seq_one_letter_code
_entity_poly.pdbx_strand_id
1 'polypeptide(L)'
;MAGALLMVLLFFGLKSCLNLGGKTEQSDYYILTNQISKMNKMVVIEQNFSSMQKTKMGYEFFGKEVSSNSIITYTKTNAQVSYDLNKMKIKVDSINKKLVITDLPEADIRITPSVEIQSLDDSFFN
;
A
#
# COMPACT_ATOMS: atom_id res chain seq x y z
N MET A 1 -56.76 -14.46 35.23
CA MET A 1 -55.94 -15.42 34.44
C MET A 1 -55.76 -14.97 32.98
N ALA A 2 -56.79 -14.49 32.28
CA ALA A 2 -56.69 -14.09 30.87
C ALA A 2 -55.69 -12.94 30.58
N GLY A 3 -55.61 -11.91 31.45
CA GLY A 3 -54.69 -10.78 31.23
C GLY A 3 -53.20 -11.13 31.35
N ALA A 4 -52.84 -12.09 32.21
CA ALA A 4 -51.46 -12.54 32.35
C ALA A 4 -50.97 -13.29 31.09
N LEU A 5 -51.85 -14.11 30.50
CA LEU A 5 -51.58 -14.83 29.25
C LEU A 5 -51.33 -13.87 28.07
N LEU A 6 -52.11 -12.79 28.01
CA LEU A 6 -51.99 -11.77 26.97
C LEU A 6 -50.67 -10.98 27.09
N MET A 7 -50.23 -10.68 28.31
CA MET A 7 -48.93 -10.03 28.55
C MET A 7 -47.75 -10.94 28.20
N VAL A 8 -47.83 -12.25 28.47
CA VAL A 8 -46.78 -13.20 28.09
C VAL A 8 -46.66 -13.31 26.57
N LEU A 9 -47.79 -13.37 25.85
CA LEU A 9 -47.81 -13.41 24.38
C LEU A 9 -47.24 -12.12 23.76
N LEU A 10 -47.60 -10.95 24.30
CA LEU A 10 -47.03 -9.67 23.88
C LEU A 10 -45.53 -9.60 24.19
N PHE A 11 -45.10 -10.04 25.36
CA PHE A 11 -43.68 -10.05 25.74
C PHE A 11 -42.86 -10.99 24.84
N PHE A 12 -43.37 -12.19 24.55
CA PHE A 12 -42.70 -13.11 23.62
C PHE A 12 -42.71 -12.59 22.17
N GLY A 13 -43.81 -11.98 21.72
CA GLY A 13 -43.89 -11.35 20.39
C GLY A 13 -42.90 -10.18 20.26
N LEU A 14 -42.84 -9.31 21.26
CA LEU A 14 -41.89 -8.19 21.31
C LEU A 14 -40.45 -8.69 21.41
N LYS A 15 -40.17 -9.68 22.27
CA LYS A 15 -38.85 -10.31 22.42
C LYS A 15 -38.42 -11.01 21.13
N SER A 16 -39.34 -11.61 20.37
CA SER A 16 -39.04 -12.28 19.09
C SER A 16 -38.75 -11.25 17.98
N CYS A 17 -39.50 -10.15 17.93
CA CYS A 17 -39.23 -9.04 17.00
C CYS A 17 -37.90 -8.33 17.32
N LEU A 18 -37.57 -8.18 18.60
CA LEU A 18 -36.31 -7.59 19.07
C LEU A 18 -35.11 -8.56 18.95
N ASN A 19 -35.32 -9.87 18.97
CA ASN A 19 -34.27 -10.89 18.75
C ASN A 19 -34.01 -11.17 17.26
N LEU A 20 -34.15 -10.16 16.40
CA LEU A 20 -33.69 -10.22 15.01
C LEU A 20 -32.17 -9.96 14.89
N GLY A 21 -31.38 -10.38 15.89
CA GLY A 21 -29.99 -10.00 16.09
C GLY A 21 -28.94 -11.02 15.66
N GLY A 22 -29.33 -12.13 15.02
CA GLY A 22 -28.40 -13.23 14.66
C GLY A 22 -27.55 -13.03 13.39
N LYS A 23 -27.44 -11.80 12.86
CA LYS A 23 -26.90 -11.54 11.50
C LYS A 23 -25.48 -10.97 11.46
N THR A 24 -24.79 -10.87 12.59
CA THR A 24 -23.52 -10.14 12.68
C THR A 24 -22.40 -10.78 11.85
N GLU A 25 -22.29 -12.11 11.85
CA GLU A 25 -21.13 -12.78 11.23
C GLU A 25 -21.12 -12.77 9.69
N GLN A 26 -22.30 -12.91 9.06
CA GLN A 26 -22.40 -12.84 7.60
C GLN A 26 -22.17 -11.41 7.09
N SER A 27 -22.54 -10.42 7.90
CA SER A 27 -22.36 -8.99 7.60
C SER A 27 -20.88 -8.64 7.55
N ASP A 28 -20.11 -9.01 8.57
CA ASP A 28 -18.70 -8.61 8.69
C ASP A 28 -17.84 -9.19 7.56
N TYR A 29 -18.09 -10.44 7.15
CA TYR A 29 -17.43 -11.06 6.00
C TYR A 29 -17.72 -10.30 4.69
N TYR A 30 -19.00 -9.97 4.45
CA TYR A 30 -19.40 -9.25 3.25
C TYR A 30 -18.75 -7.87 3.21
N ILE A 31 -18.68 -7.20 4.36
CA ILE A 31 -18.01 -5.91 4.50
C ILE A 31 -16.52 -6.04 4.17
N LEU A 32 -15.82 -7.02 4.76
CA LEU A 32 -14.38 -7.18 4.56
C LEU A 32 -14.03 -7.54 3.11
N THR A 33 -14.77 -8.47 2.51
CA THR A 33 -14.56 -8.86 1.10
C THR A 33 -14.86 -7.71 0.15
N ASN A 34 -15.92 -6.95 0.41
CA ASN A 34 -16.27 -5.76 -0.35
C ASN A 34 -15.27 -4.61 -0.16
N GLN A 35 -14.67 -4.47 1.03
CA GLN A 35 -13.57 -3.52 1.25
C GLN A 35 -12.33 -3.94 0.46
N ILE A 36 -11.96 -5.22 0.47
CA ILE A 36 -10.83 -5.76 -0.30
C ILE A 36 -11.06 -5.60 -1.81
N SER A 37 -12.27 -5.90 -2.31
CA SER A 37 -12.58 -5.75 -3.74
C SER A 37 -12.64 -4.29 -4.20
N LYS A 38 -12.78 -3.33 -3.29
CA LYS A 38 -12.70 -1.89 -3.59
C LYS A 38 -11.27 -1.34 -3.56
N MET A 39 -10.30 -2.10 -3.06
CA MET A 39 -8.90 -1.72 -3.07
C MET A 39 -8.27 -2.10 -4.42
N ASN A 40 -7.56 -1.15 -5.04
CA ASN A 40 -6.94 -1.39 -6.35
C ASN A 40 -5.56 -2.06 -6.28
N LYS A 41 -4.78 -1.83 -5.21
CA LYS A 41 -3.36 -2.25 -5.16
C LYS A 41 -2.91 -2.54 -3.74
N MET A 42 -2.22 -3.67 -3.54
CA MET A 42 -1.51 -4.03 -2.32
C MET A 42 -0.02 -3.83 -2.51
N VAL A 43 0.58 -2.93 -1.73
CA VAL A 43 2.03 -2.73 -1.70
C VAL A 43 2.62 -3.63 -0.63
N VAL A 44 3.54 -4.52 -1.01
CA VAL A 44 4.12 -5.51 -0.09
C VAL A 44 5.54 -5.14 0.30
N ILE A 45 6.29 -4.55 -0.64
CA ILE A 45 7.66 -4.10 -0.40
C ILE A 45 7.79 -2.71 -0.98
N GLU A 46 8.30 -1.78 -0.18
CA GLU A 46 8.70 -0.46 -0.61
C GLU A 46 10.08 -0.15 -0.04
N GLN A 47 11.03 0.15 -0.91
CA GLN A 47 12.42 0.39 -0.56
C GLN A 47 12.92 1.66 -1.23
N ASN A 48 13.54 2.54 -0.46
CA ASN A 48 14.19 3.74 -0.96
C ASN A 48 15.70 3.53 -1.02
N PHE A 49 16.29 3.82 -2.17
CA PHE A 49 17.73 3.78 -2.41
C PHE A 49 18.22 5.20 -2.71
N SER A 50 19.41 5.53 -2.26
CA SER A 50 20.07 6.79 -2.61
C SER A 50 21.52 6.51 -3.02
N SER A 51 21.97 7.22 -4.05
CA SER A 51 23.35 7.17 -4.53
C SER A 51 23.84 8.59 -4.82
N MET A 52 25.11 8.86 -4.50
CA MET A 52 25.77 10.13 -4.78
C MET A 52 27.00 9.88 -5.65
N GLN A 53 27.10 10.58 -6.77
CA GLN A 53 28.22 10.48 -7.70
C GLN A 53 28.82 11.87 -7.93
N LYS A 54 30.13 12.03 -7.70
CA LYS A 54 30.86 13.25 -8.06
C LYS A 54 31.59 13.03 -9.39
N THR A 55 31.37 13.93 -10.35
CA THR A 55 32.01 13.95 -11.67
C THR A 55 32.79 15.24 -11.82
N LYS A 56 34.06 15.18 -12.19
CA LYS A 56 34.88 16.36 -12.48
C LYS A 56 34.96 16.56 -13.99
N MET A 57 34.71 17.78 -14.44
CA MET A 57 34.82 18.21 -15.84
C MET A 57 35.92 19.28 -15.89
N GLY A 58 37.08 18.92 -16.44
CA GLY A 58 38.22 19.83 -16.60
C GLY A 58 38.40 20.26 -18.05
N TYR A 59 38.71 21.53 -18.28
CA TYR A 59 39.16 22.03 -19.57
C TYR A 59 40.68 22.11 -19.58
N GLU A 60 41.31 21.31 -20.44
CA GLU A 60 42.77 21.33 -20.65
C GLU A 60 43.13 22.21 -21.84
N PHE A 61 44.09 23.12 -21.64
CA PHE A 61 44.70 23.90 -22.71
C PHE A 61 46.22 23.77 -22.62
N PHE A 62 46.87 23.35 -23.71
CA PHE A 62 48.32 23.13 -23.75
C PHE A 62 48.85 22.12 -22.68
N GLY A 63 48.07 21.08 -22.37
CA GLY A 63 48.46 20.06 -21.38
C GLY A 63 48.47 20.57 -19.93
N LYS A 64 47.87 21.73 -19.68
CA LYS A 64 47.61 22.27 -18.33
C LYS A 64 46.11 22.43 -18.14
N GLU A 65 45.61 21.99 -16.99
CA GLU A 65 44.22 22.17 -16.56
C GLU A 65 43.99 23.66 -16.26
N VAL A 66 43.09 24.30 -17.02
CA VAL A 66 42.80 25.75 -16.91
C VAL A 66 41.62 26.02 -15.99
N SER A 67 40.62 25.15 -15.99
CA SER A 67 39.42 25.25 -15.16
C SER A 67 38.83 23.87 -14.95
N SER A 68 38.42 23.59 -13.71
CA SER A 68 37.76 22.35 -13.32
C SER A 68 36.44 22.67 -12.63
N ASN A 69 35.34 22.20 -13.19
CA ASN A 69 34.03 22.26 -12.54
C ASN A 69 33.66 20.87 -12.05
N SER A 70 33.20 20.77 -10.80
CA SER A 70 32.76 19.49 -10.25
C SER A 70 31.26 19.46 -10.12
N ILE A 71 30.64 18.38 -10.58
CA ILE A 71 29.19 18.17 -10.54
C ILE A 71 28.92 17.02 -9.59
N ILE A 72 28.00 17.22 -8.66
CA ILE A 72 27.48 16.16 -7.81
C ILE A 72 26.09 15.79 -8.29
N THR A 73 25.89 14.52 -8.58
CA THR A 73 24.60 13.93 -8.94
C THR A 73 24.10 13.09 -7.77
N TYR A 74 22.98 13.52 -7.19
CA TYR A 74 22.26 12.77 -6.18
C TYR A 74 21.09 12.03 -6.84
N THR A 75 21.07 10.71 -6.78
CA THR A 75 19.97 9.90 -7.30
C THR A 75 19.22 9.26 -6.14
N LYS A 76 17.93 9.55 -6.02
CA LYS A 76 16.99 8.91 -5.08
C LYS A 76 16.07 8.01 -5.88
N THR A 77 15.98 6.73 -5.53
CA THR A 77 15.16 5.74 -6.24
C THR A 77 14.18 5.08 -5.28
N ASN A 78 12.89 5.12 -5.60
CA ASN A 78 11.86 4.35 -4.89
C ASN A 78 11.58 3.07 -5.68
N ALA A 79 11.86 1.91 -5.09
CA ALA A 79 11.50 0.61 -5.63
C ALA A 79 10.30 0.07 -4.87
N GLN A 80 9.26 -0.33 -5.60
CA GLN A 80 8.02 -0.83 -5.04
C GLN A 80 7.63 -2.14 -5.73
N VAL A 81 7.24 -3.14 -4.94
CA VAL A 81 6.63 -4.38 -5.41
C VAL A 81 5.18 -4.40 -4.93
N SER A 82 4.25 -4.52 -5.88
CA SER A 82 2.82 -4.41 -5.62
C SER A 82 2.02 -5.47 -6.36
N TYR A 83 0.82 -5.78 -5.85
CA TYR A 83 -0.12 -6.71 -6.48
C TYR A 83 -1.45 -5.99 -6.76
N ASP A 84 -2.08 -6.32 -7.89
CA ASP A 84 -3.41 -5.83 -8.25
C ASP A 84 -4.48 -6.64 -7.53
N LEU A 85 -5.08 -6.05 -6.50
CA LEU A 85 -6.05 -6.76 -5.66
C LEU A 85 -7.33 -7.14 -6.40
N ASN A 86 -7.66 -6.48 -7.51
CA ASN A 86 -8.84 -6.84 -8.31
C ASN A 86 -8.68 -8.20 -9.01
N LYS A 87 -7.44 -8.64 -9.22
CA LYS A 87 -7.10 -9.91 -9.88
C LYS A 87 -6.86 -11.06 -8.88
N MET A 88 -6.89 -10.77 -7.58
CA MET A 88 -6.64 -11.74 -6.52
C MET A 88 -7.85 -12.66 -6.33
N LYS A 89 -7.62 -13.95 -6.09
CA LYS A 89 -8.70 -14.91 -5.81
C LYS A 89 -8.79 -15.19 -4.31
N ILE A 90 -10.01 -15.08 -3.79
CA ILE A 90 -10.30 -15.22 -2.37
C ILE A 90 -11.42 -16.26 -2.21
N LYS A 91 -11.28 -17.12 -1.19
CA LYS A 91 -12.30 -18.05 -0.76
C LYS A 91 -12.67 -17.80 0.71
N VAL A 92 -13.94 -17.98 1.00
CA VAL A 92 -14.49 -17.93 2.36
C VAL A 92 -14.52 -19.32 2.95
N ASP A 93 -14.00 -19.44 4.16
CA ASP A 93 -14.27 -20.57 5.01
C ASP A 93 -15.20 -20.11 6.13
N SER A 94 -16.50 -20.29 5.93
CA SER A 94 -17.54 -19.93 6.90
C SER A 94 -17.54 -20.81 8.15
N ILE A 95 -16.97 -22.03 8.07
CA ILE A 95 -16.92 -22.97 9.20
C ILE A 95 -15.85 -22.50 10.18
N ASN A 96 -14.67 -22.18 9.66
CA ASN A 96 -13.54 -21.74 10.48
C ASN A 96 -13.45 -20.22 10.65
N LYS A 97 -14.39 -19.46 10.06
CA LYS A 97 -14.43 -17.99 10.04
C LYS A 97 -13.12 -17.39 9.51
N LYS A 98 -12.62 -17.94 8.40
CA LYS A 98 -11.38 -17.52 7.76
C LYS A 98 -11.63 -17.04 6.34
N LEU A 99 -10.81 -16.09 5.92
CA LEU A 99 -10.75 -15.61 4.55
C LEU A 99 -9.40 -16.05 3.99
N VAL A 100 -9.44 -16.88 2.96
CA VAL A 100 -8.27 -17.58 2.41
C VAL A 100 -7.99 -17.02 1.03
N ILE A 101 -6.83 -16.39 0.88
CA ILE A 101 -6.32 -16.00 -0.44
C ILE A 101 -5.83 -17.28 -1.12
N THR A 102 -6.45 -17.64 -2.23
CA THR A 102 -6.10 -18.87 -2.97
C THR A 102 -5.07 -18.63 -4.06
N ASP A 103 -5.04 -17.41 -4.60
CA ASP A 103 -4.16 -17.06 -5.72
C ASP A 103 -3.81 -15.58 -5.65
N LEU A 104 -2.51 -15.29 -5.68
CA LEU A 104 -1.99 -13.93 -5.83
C LEU A 104 -1.68 -13.70 -7.32
N PRO A 105 -2.01 -12.52 -7.86
CA PRO A 105 -1.67 -12.20 -9.24
C PRO A 105 -0.15 -12.01 -9.40
N GLU A 106 0.31 -11.84 -10.63
CA GLU A 106 1.70 -11.45 -10.89
C GLU A 106 2.04 -10.11 -10.23
N ALA A 107 3.28 -10.01 -9.76
CA ALA A 107 3.79 -8.81 -9.11
C ALA A 107 4.08 -7.71 -10.13
N ASP A 108 3.62 -6.50 -9.83
CA ASP A 108 3.94 -5.25 -10.53
C ASP A 108 5.09 -4.56 -9.81
N ILE A 109 6.24 -4.48 -10.49
CA ILE A 109 7.48 -3.89 -9.98
C ILE A 109 7.65 -2.50 -10.58
N ARG A 110 7.68 -1.48 -9.72
CA ARG A 110 7.90 -0.08 -10.11
C ARG A 110 9.19 0.44 -9.50
N ILE A 111 10.08 0.95 -10.35
CA ILE A 111 11.33 1.60 -9.93
C ILE A 111 11.29 3.05 -10.43
N THR A 112 11.23 4.00 -9.51
CA THR A 112 11.08 5.43 -9.81
C THR A 112 12.32 6.18 -9.33
N PRO A 113 13.31 6.44 -10.20
CA PRO A 113 14.46 7.28 -9.89
C PRO A 113 14.11 8.78 -9.99
N SER A 114 14.78 9.58 -9.18
CA SER A 114 14.74 11.04 -9.14
C SER A 114 16.16 11.55 -9.00
N VAL A 115 16.57 12.45 -9.88
CA VAL A 115 17.96 12.93 -9.99
C VAL A 115 18.01 14.41 -9.66
N GLU A 116 18.92 14.77 -8.76
CA GLU A 116 19.23 16.14 -8.39
C GLU A 116 20.70 16.42 -8.73
N ILE A 117 20.95 17.50 -9.47
CA ILE A 117 22.28 17.88 -9.96
C ILE A 117 22.68 19.18 -9.29
N GLN A 118 23.86 19.18 -8.68
CA GLN A 118 24.46 20.36 -8.05
C GLN A 118 25.83 20.62 -8.67
N SER A 119 26.05 21.82 -9.20
CA SER A 119 27.37 22.28 -9.65
C SER A 119 28.14 22.87 -8.48
N LEU A 120 29.38 22.43 -8.29
CA LEU A 120 30.37 23.03 -7.42
C LEU A 120 31.39 23.74 -8.31
N ASP A 121 31.50 25.05 -8.15
CA ASP A 121 32.63 25.81 -8.67
C ASP A 121 33.81 25.65 -7.71
N ASP A 122 34.89 25.02 -8.18
CA ASP A 122 36.12 24.85 -7.39
C ASP A 122 36.89 26.20 -7.27
N SER A 123 36.36 27.32 -7.79
CA SER A 123 36.95 28.66 -7.76
C SER A 123 36.95 29.34 -6.38
N PHE A 124 36.35 28.72 -5.35
CA PHE A 124 36.32 29.26 -3.99
C PHE A 124 37.56 28.88 -3.14
N PHE A 125 38.49 28.09 -3.67
CA PHE A 125 39.70 27.63 -2.96
C PHE A 125 41.02 28.20 -3.54
N ASN A 126 41.05 29.47 -3.95
CA ASN A 126 42.30 30.17 -4.29
C ASN A 126 42.47 31.45 -3.48
#